data_AF-A0A6F9X158-F1
#
_entry.id   AF-A0A6F9X158-F1
#
_cell.length_a   1.000
_cell.length_b   1.000
_cell.length_c   1.000
_cell.angle_alpha   90.00
_cell.angle_beta   90.00
_cell.angle_gamma   90.00
#
_symmetry.space_group_name_H-M   'P 1'
#
loop_
_entity.id
_entity.type
_entity.pdbx_description
1 polymer ?
#
loop_
_entity_poly.entity_id
_entity_poly.type
_entity_poly.pdbx_seq_one_letter_code
_entity_poly.pdbx_strand_id
1 'polypeptide(L)'
;MKRNEAIKKFKPLSQKVLKRLADDSIIEFPLTDSHQLLISALCRIWTDEWYVAQMNKTFKPDKRAVMLAFPNFGKIERYILSSYLNLKPGAKLPAREMASRIQQHFEVEYPQFKIHRVRQAAYNLRRHSRSGSRKHTLIQLAMLEGNHDNFWS
;
A
#
# COMPACT_ATOMS: atom_id res chain seq x y z
N MET A 1 3.94 -29.49 -2.25
CA MET A 1 3.85 -28.90 -0.88
C MET A 1 2.48 -28.24 -0.64
N LYS A 2 1.85 -28.49 0.52
CA LYS A 2 0.52 -27.91 0.86
C LYS A 2 0.62 -26.44 1.27
N ARG A 3 -0.50 -25.70 1.19
CA ARG A 3 -0.56 -24.25 1.47
C ARG A 3 -0.06 -23.86 2.86
N ASN A 4 -0.47 -24.57 3.91
CA ASN A 4 -0.08 -24.24 5.29
C ASN A 4 1.42 -24.42 5.54
N GLU A 5 2.03 -25.38 4.85
CA GLU A 5 3.48 -25.62 4.90
C GLU A 5 4.24 -24.53 4.12
N ALA A 6 3.74 -24.15 2.94
CA ALA A 6 4.30 -23.06 2.15
C ALA A 6 4.33 -21.72 2.89
N ILE A 7 3.27 -21.39 3.64
CA ILE A 7 3.20 -20.17 4.48
C ILE A 7 4.32 -20.15 5.52
N LYS A 8 4.65 -21.30 6.11
CA LYS A 8 5.73 -21.40 7.11
C LYS A 8 7.12 -21.33 6.45
N LYS A 9 7.30 -22.03 5.33
CA LYS A 9 8.60 -22.16 4.64
C LYS A 9 9.03 -20.87 3.93
N PHE A 10 8.12 -20.15 3.29
CA PHE A 10 8.46 -19.02 2.41
C PHE A 10 8.26 -17.64 3.04
N LYS A 11 8.63 -17.49 4.32
CA LYS A 11 8.80 -16.14 4.91
C LYS A 11 9.91 -15.41 4.14
N PRO A 12 9.75 -14.13 3.77
CA PRO A 12 8.79 -13.15 4.29
C PRO A 12 7.45 -13.04 3.54
N LEU A 13 7.14 -13.89 2.55
CA LEU A 13 5.91 -13.75 1.79
C LEU A 13 4.67 -14.04 2.66
N SER A 14 3.79 -13.04 2.77
CA SER A 14 2.57 -13.19 3.56
C SER A 14 1.59 -14.20 2.92
N GLN A 15 0.69 -14.74 3.74
CA GLN A 15 -0.41 -15.60 3.25
C GLN A 15 -1.26 -14.92 2.18
N LYS A 16 -1.42 -13.58 2.24
CA LYS A 16 -2.15 -12.81 1.22
C LYS A 16 -1.44 -12.82 -0.12
N VAL A 17 -0.11 -12.69 -0.12
CA VAL A 17 0.70 -12.76 -1.35
C VAL A 17 0.63 -14.17 -1.93
N LEU A 18 0.82 -15.21 -1.13
CA LEU A 18 0.70 -16.60 -1.61
C LEU A 18 -0.71 -16.92 -2.14
N LYS A 19 -1.76 -16.38 -1.51
CA LYS A 19 -3.12 -16.48 -2.04
C LYS A 19 -3.23 -15.78 -3.40
N ARG A 20 -2.74 -14.54 -3.50
CA ARG A 20 -2.81 -13.76 -4.73
C ARG A 20 -2.07 -14.42 -5.88
N LEU A 21 -0.89 -14.98 -5.64
CA LEU A 21 -0.14 -15.74 -6.66
C LEU A 21 -0.93 -16.94 -7.18
N ALA A 22 -1.72 -17.60 -6.34
CA ALA A 22 -2.58 -18.70 -6.75
C ALA A 22 -3.84 -18.20 -7.49
N ASP A 23 -4.47 -17.13 -7.01
CA ASP A 23 -5.63 -16.50 -7.65
C ASP A 23 -5.27 -15.97 -9.05
N ASP A 24 -4.03 -15.51 -9.25
CA ASP A 24 -3.49 -15.05 -10.54
C ASP A 24 -2.87 -16.19 -11.40
N SER A 25 -3.02 -17.46 -10.97
CA SER A 25 -2.49 -18.65 -11.67
C SER A 25 -0.97 -18.64 -11.92
N ILE A 26 -0.20 -17.92 -11.10
CA ILE A 26 1.27 -17.92 -11.14
C ILE A 26 1.84 -19.16 -10.45
N ILE A 27 1.13 -19.66 -9.44
CA ILE A 27 1.42 -20.91 -8.74
C ILE A 27 0.12 -21.69 -8.55
N GLU A 28 0.24 -22.99 -8.33
CA GLU A 28 -0.90 -23.83 -7.96
C GLU A 28 -0.59 -24.63 -6.70
N PHE A 29 -1.61 -24.84 -5.87
CA PHE A 29 -1.51 -25.71 -4.71
C PHE A 29 -2.09 -27.09 -5.05
N PRO A 30 -1.41 -28.19 -4.71
CA PRO A 30 -0.11 -28.26 -4.02
C PRO A 30 1.05 -27.79 -4.91
N LEU A 31 2.03 -27.10 -4.31
CA LEU A 31 3.15 -26.54 -5.05
C LEU A 31 4.03 -27.66 -5.61
N THR A 32 4.35 -27.53 -6.90
CA THR A 32 5.38 -28.29 -7.62
C THR A 32 6.77 -27.78 -7.26
N ASP A 33 7.81 -28.48 -7.68
CA ASP A 33 9.21 -28.03 -7.45
C ASP A 33 9.52 -26.74 -8.21
N SER A 34 8.98 -26.58 -9.41
CA SER A 34 9.06 -25.33 -10.17
C SER A 34 8.40 -24.15 -9.43
N HIS A 35 7.22 -24.36 -8.85
CA HIS A 35 6.57 -23.32 -8.02
C HIS A 35 7.42 -22.99 -6.78
N GLN A 36 8.03 -23.99 -6.15
CA GLN A 36 8.91 -23.78 -4.99
C GLN A 36 10.17 -22.99 -5.36
N LEU A 37 10.81 -23.29 -6.49
CA LEU A 37 11.97 -22.53 -6.98
C LEU A 37 11.59 -21.08 -7.29
N LEU A 38 10.46 -20.85 -7.97
CA LEU A 38 9.94 -19.52 -8.28
C LEU A 38 9.72 -18.70 -6.99
N ILE A 39 9.02 -19.27 -6.02
CA ILE A 39 8.75 -18.59 -4.75
C ILE A 39 10.05 -18.33 -3.97
N SER A 40 11.01 -19.25 -4.02
CA SER A 40 12.31 -19.07 -3.35
C SER A 40 13.10 -17.92 -3.96
N ALA A 41 13.11 -17.80 -5.28
CA ALA A 41 13.72 -16.67 -5.97
C ALA A 41 13.02 -15.35 -5.61
N LEU A 42 11.68 -15.37 -5.56
CA LEU A 42 10.89 -14.20 -5.16
C LEU A 42 11.21 -13.76 -3.72
N CYS A 43 11.32 -14.71 -2.78
CA CYS A 43 11.74 -14.41 -1.40
C CYS A 43 13.08 -13.70 -1.36
N ARG A 44 14.08 -14.22 -2.10
CA ARG A 44 15.43 -13.63 -2.15
C ARG A 44 15.41 -12.21 -2.70
N ILE A 45 14.68 -11.97 -3.79
CA ILE A 45 14.53 -10.65 -4.40
C ILE A 45 13.87 -9.67 -3.42
N TRP A 46 12.87 -10.13 -2.66
CA TRP A 46 12.11 -9.26 -1.77
C TRP A 46 12.80 -8.95 -0.43
N THR A 47 13.74 -9.79 0.00
CA THR A 47 14.57 -9.57 1.20
C THR A 47 15.85 -8.78 0.92
N ASP A 48 16.23 -8.63 -0.36
CA ASP A 48 17.45 -7.94 -0.74
C ASP A 48 17.16 -6.46 -1.03
N GLU A 49 17.75 -5.58 -0.22
CA GLU A 49 17.53 -4.14 -0.27
C GLU A 49 17.88 -3.54 -1.64
N TRP A 50 18.91 -4.06 -2.31
CA TRP A 50 19.33 -3.53 -3.60
C TRP A 50 18.26 -3.79 -4.65
N TYR A 51 17.74 -5.02 -4.74
CA TYR A 51 16.67 -5.36 -5.69
C TYR A 51 15.40 -4.56 -5.40
N VAL A 52 14.97 -4.51 -4.13
CA VAL A 52 13.78 -3.74 -3.73
C VAL A 52 13.95 -2.26 -4.10
N ALA A 53 15.12 -1.67 -3.87
CA ALA A 53 15.39 -0.28 -4.22
C ALA A 53 15.33 -0.05 -5.73
N GLN A 54 15.94 -0.91 -6.55
CA GLN A 54 15.92 -0.76 -8.02
C GLN A 54 14.51 -0.91 -8.58
N MET A 55 13.73 -1.90 -8.12
CA MET A 55 12.35 -2.10 -8.57
C MET A 55 11.47 -0.90 -8.23
N ASN A 56 11.69 -0.29 -7.07
CA ASN A 56 10.95 0.90 -6.66
C ASN A 56 11.39 2.18 -7.38
N LYS A 57 12.61 2.28 -7.94
CA LYS A 57 13.08 3.49 -8.66
C LYS A 57 12.23 3.90 -9.84
N THR A 58 11.52 2.96 -10.45
CA THR A 58 10.58 3.21 -11.56
C THR A 58 9.41 4.12 -11.17
N PHE A 59 9.08 4.22 -9.88
CA PHE A 59 8.02 5.08 -9.38
C PHE A 59 8.53 6.45 -8.95
N LYS A 60 7.72 7.50 -9.19
CA LYS A 60 7.99 8.86 -8.68
C LYS A 60 8.14 8.84 -7.14
N PRO A 61 9.04 9.67 -6.55
CA PRO A 61 9.30 9.67 -5.12
C PRO A 61 8.05 9.72 -4.23
N ASP A 62 7.09 10.59 -4.54
CA ASP A 62 5.87 10.74 -3.75
C ASP A 62 4.98 9.48 -3.82
N LYS A 63 4.93 8.84 -4.99
CA LYS A 63 4.19 7.58 -5.17
C LYS A 63 4.82 6.46 -4.35
N ARG A 64 6.16 6.39 -4.30
CA ARG A 64 6.88 5.43 -3.44
C ARG A 64 6.58 5.63 -1.97
N ALA A 65 6.66 6.88 -1.50
CA ALA A 65 6.39 7.21 -0.11
C ALA A 65 4.95 6.82 0.30
N VAL A 66 3.97 7.07 -0.56
CA VAL A 66 2.58 6.64 -0.32
C VAL A 66 2.43 5.13 -0.34
N MET A 67 3.10 4.41 -1.24
CA MET A 67 3.03 2.94 -1.28
C MET A 67 3.65 2.30 -0.04
N LEU A 68 4.73 2.90 0.50
CA LEU A 68 5.38 2.42 1.72
C LEU A 68 4.59 2.78 2.98
N ALA A 69 4.07 4.01 3.08
CA ALA A 69 3.29 4.47 4.25
C ALA A 69 1.82 4.04 4.22
N PHE A 70 1.31 3.51 3.11
CA PHE A 70 -0.07 3.04 2.99
C PHE A 70 -0.15 1.84 2.06
N PRO A 71 0.48 0.69 2.41
CA PRO A 71 0.57 -0.48 1.52
C PRO A 71 -0.81 -1.08 1.17
N ASN A 72 -1.81 -0.86 2.03
CA ASN A 72 -3.18 -1.31 1.81
C ASN A 72 -4.02 -0.38 0.94
N PHE A 73 -3.51 0.80 0.54
CA PHE A 73 -4.28 1.74 -0.28
C PHE A 73 -4.19 1.36 -1.76
N GLY A 74 -5.34 1.09 -2.36
CA GLY A 74 -5.48 0.85 -3.79
C GLY A 74 -5.44 2.13 -4.63
N LYS A 75 -5.77 2.01 -5.91
CA LYS A 75 -5.75 3.15 -6.87
C LYS A 75 -6.69 4.27 -6.43
N ILE A 76 -7.91 3.93 -5.98
CA ILE A 76 -8.93 4.89 -5.56
C ILE A 76 -8.53 5.56 -4.24
N GLU A 77 -8.07 4.82 -3.23
CA GLU A 77 -7.64 5.40 -1.96
C GLU A 77 -6.46 6.35 -2.13
N ARG A 78 -5.49 6.01 -2.99
CA ARG A 78 -4.37 6.90 -3.30
C ARG A 78 -4.83 8.18 -4.02
N TYR A 79 -5.82 8.10 -4.90
CA TYR A 79 -6.42 9.27 -5.53
C TYR A 79 -7.13 10.18 -4.50
N ILE A 80 -7.91 9.58 -3.60
CA ILE A 80 -8.59 10.29 -2.51
C ILE A 80 -7.56 10.99 -1.62
N LEU A 81 -6.53 10.26 -1.18
CA LEU A 81 -5.44 10.76 -0.33
C LEU A 81 -4.77 11.98 -0.98
N SER A 82 -4.34 11.84 -2.24
CA SER A 82 -3.70 12.92 -3.00
C SER A 82 -4.60 14.16 -3.09
N SER A 83 -5.88 13.98 -3.38
CA SER A 83 -6.84 15.09 -3.50
C SER A 83 -6.97 15.89 -2.21
N TYR A 84 -7.04 15.22 -1.05
CA TYR A 84 -7.13 15.89 0.25
C TYR A 84 -5.79 16.51 0.71
N LEU A 85 -4.66 15.88 0.40
CA LEU A 85 -3.32 16.42 0.70
C LEU A 85 -3.02 17.69 -0.10
N ASN A 86 -3.55 17.80 -1.31
CA ASN A 86 -3.31 18.91 -2.23
C ASN A 86 -4.36 20.03 -2.15
N LEU A 87 -5.29 19.97 -1.19
CA LEU A 87 -6.20 21.09 -0.94
C LEU A 87 -5.43 22.35 -0.56
N LYS A 88 -5.79 23.47 -1.20
CA LYS A 88 -5.32 24.81 -0.81
C LYS A 88 -5.61 25.06 0.68
N PRO A 89 -4.80 25.89 1.38
CA PRO A 89 -5.11 26.32 2.74
C PRO A 89 -6.54 26.90 2.80
N GLY A 90 -7.31 26.52 3.82
CA GLY A 90 -8.71 26.95 3.99
C GLY A 90 -9.74 26.23 3.11
N ALA A 91 -9.33 25.58 2.01
CA ALA A 91 -10.25 24.84 1.16
C ALA A 91 -10.80 23.57 1.84
N LYS A 92 -12.09 23.32 1.65
CA LYS A 92 -12.79 22.12 2.12
C LYS A 92 -13.26 21.31 0.92
N LEU A 93 -13.15 20.00 1.02
CA LEU A 93 -13.69 19.05 0.05
C LEU A 93 -14.64 18.10 0.78
N PRO A 94 -15.97 18.20 0.58
CA PRO A 94 -16.92 17.28 1.18
C PRO A 94 -16.73 15.85 0.64
N ALA A 95 -17.04 14.85 1.48
CA ALA A 95 -16.95 13.44 1.07
C ALA A 95 -17.91 13.11 -0.08
N ARG A 96 -19.07 13.76 -0.14
CA ARG A 96 -20.04 13.64 -1.24
C ARG A 96 -19.46 14.11 -2.57
N GLU A 97 -18.78 15.26 -2.58
CA GLU A 97 -18.13 15.78 -3.78
C GLU A 97 -16.98 14.84 -4.22
N MET A 98 -16.21 14.31 -3.27
CA MET A 98 -15.21 13.29 -3.57
C MET A 98 -15.83 12.03 -4.17
N ALA A 99 -16.98 11.57 -3.65
CA ALA A 99 -17.69 10.42 -4.21
C ALA A 99 -18.09 10.67 -5.67
N SER A 100 -18.62 11.86 -5.98
CA SER A 100 -18.94 12.25 -7.36
C SER A 100 -17.70 12.25 -8.27
N ARG A 101 -16.56 12.77 -7.80
CA ARG A 101 -15.30 12.73 -8.57
C ARG A 101 -14.81 11.30 -8.80
N ILE A 102 -14.94 10.42 -7.81
CA ILE A 102 -14.57 9.00 -7.96
C ILE A 102 -15.46 8.34 -9.01
N GLN A 103 -16.78 8.55 -8.94
CA GLN A 103 -17.71 8.03 -9.93
C GLN A 103 -17.35 8.49 -11.35
N GLN A 104 -17.03 9.76 -11.52
CA GLN A 104 -16.66 10.32 -12.83
C GLN A 104 -15.32 9.81 -13.35
N HIS A 105 -14.33 9.58 -12.48
CA HIS A 105 -12.97 9.23 -12.90
C HIS A 105 -12.70 7.72 -12.98
N PHE A 106 -13.42 6.92 -12.19
CA PHE A 106 -13.23 5.48 -12.08
C PHE A 106 -14.47 4.67 -12.47
N GLU A 107 -15.59 5.34 -12.78
CA GLU A 107 -16.85 4.68 -13.17
C GLU A 107 -17.38 3.70 -12.11
N VAL A 108 -17.05 3.94 -10.83
CA VAL A 108 -17.36 3.05 -9.72
C VAL A 108 -17.95 3.83 -8.56
N GLU A 109 -19.06 3.32 -8.02
CA GLU A 109 -19.64 3.83 -6.79
C GLU A 109 -18.75 3.45 -5.60
N TYR A 110 -18.31 4.46 -4.86
CA TYR A 110 -17.35 4.26 -3.79
C TYR A 110 -17.94 4.62 -2.43
N PRO A 111 -17.92 3.69 -1.44
CA PRO A 111 -18.59 3.91 -0.16
C PRO A 111 -18.05 5.13 0.59
N GLN A 112 -18.94 6.02 1.03
CA GLN A 112 -18.55 7.26 1.71
C GLN A 112 -17.73 7.02 2.99
N PHE A 113 -18.02 5.95 3.74
CA PHE A 113 -17.25 5.63 4.95
C PHE A 113 -15.76 5.38 4.64
N LYS A 114 -15.43 4.78 3.48
CA LYS A 114 -14.05 4.60 3.04
C LYS A 114 -13.40 5.93 2.69
N ILE A 115 -14.14 6.84 2.05
CA ILE A 115 -13.68 8.21 1.77
C ILE A 115 -13.36 8.94 3.07
N HIS A 116 -14.22 8.84 4.08
CA HIS A 116 -14.01 9.45 5.38
C HIS A 116 -12.74 8.93 6.07
N ARG A 117 -12.50 7.62 6.02
CA ARG A 117 -11.28 7.00 6.57
C ARG A 117 -10.02 7.55 5.91
N VAL A 118 -9.98 7.61 4.57
CA VAL A 118 -8.81 8.15 3.84
C VAL A 118 -8.64 9.65 4.09
N ARG A 119 -9.74 10.41 4.16
CA ARG A 119 -9.72 11.84 4.51
C ARG A 119 -9.10 12.07 5.88
N GLN A 120 -9.42 11.24 6.87
CA GLN A 120 -8.86 11.36 8.21
C GLN A 120 -7.34 11.12 8.19
N ALA A 121 -6.86 10.12 7.45
CA ALA A 121 -5.43 9.89 7.26
C ALA A 121 -4.77 11.12 6.62
N ALA A 122 -5.36 11.68 5.55
CA ALA A 122 -4.85 12.89 4.89
C ALA A 122 -4.77 14.10 5.83
N TYR A 123 -5.77 14.30 6.70
CA TYR A 123 -5.77 15.41 7.65
C TYR A 123 -4.77 15.22 8.78
N ASN A 124 -4.60 14.00 9.27
CA ASN A 124 -3.54 13.69 10.22
C ASN A 124 -2.17 14.02 9.60
N LEU A 125 -1.90 13.58 8.37
CA LEU A 125 -0.68 13.92 7.63
C LEU A 125 -0.45 15.43 7.53
N ARG A 126 -1.48 16.19 7.12
CA ARG A 126 -1.39 17.66 6.97
C ARG A 126 -1.12 18.39 8.29
N ARG A 127 -1.60 17.85 9.42
CA ARG A 127 -1.32 18.42 10.75
C ARG A 127 0.14 18.23 11.14
N HIS A 128 0.69 17.03 10.91
CA HIS A 128 2.09 16.72 11.22
C HIS A 128 3.07 17.40 10.26
N SER A 129 2.66 17.71 9.03
CA SER A 129 3.50 18.46 8.07
C SER A 129 3.51 19.98 8.31
N ARG A 130 2.84 20.50 9.34
CA ARG A 130 2.91 21.92 9.69
C ARG A 130 4.16 22.29 10.50
N SER A 131 4.90 21.29 11.00
CA SER A 131 6.18 21.47 11.69
C SER A 131 7.42 21.18 10.82
N GLY A 132 7.25 20.81 9.53
CA GLY A 132 8.36 20.48 8.62
C GLY A 132 7.91 20.04 7.22
N SER A 133 8.86 19.89 6.30
CA SER A 133 8.61 19.56 4.88
C SER A 133 7.75 18.30 4.69
N ARG A 134 6.66 18.41 3.90
CA ARG A 134 5.69 17.34 3.55
C ARG A 134 6.36 16.02 3.10
N LYS A 135 7.45 16.11 2.36
CA LYS A 135 8.25 14.96 1.91
C LYS A 135 8.92 14.25 3.08
N HIS A 136 9.41 15.02 4.05
CA HIS A 136 10.03 14.52 5.27
C HIS A 136 9.00 13.82 6.16
N THR A 137 7.77 14.34 6.29
CA THR A 137 6.69 13.70 7.06
C THR A 137 6.22 12.38 6.43
N LEU A 138 6.07 12.31 5.10
CA LEU A 138 5.68 11.06 4.42
C LEU A 138 6.79 10.00 4.50
N ILE A 139 8.06 10.42 4.44
CA ILE A 139 9.22 9.54 4.64
C ILE A 139 9.30 9.09 6.11
N GLN A 140 9.13 9.99 7.08
CA GLN A 140 9.11 9.66 8.51
C GLN A 140 7.98 8.68 8.84
N LEU A 141 6.79 8.83 8.24
CA LEU A 141 5.68 7.91 8.47
C LEU A 141 5.88 6.56 7.78
N ALA A 142 6.46 6.53 6.59
CA ALA A 142 6.90 5.28 5.96
C ALA A 142 7.97 4.55 6.80
N MET A 143 8.84 5.29 7.50
CA MET A 143 9.85 4.73 8.41
C MET A 143 9.27 4.29 9.75
N LEU A 144 8.22 4.97 10.27
CA LEU A 144 7.57 4.64 11.53
C LEU A 144 6.59 3.46 11.41
N GLU A 145 5.90 3.29 10.28
CA GLU A 145 5.02 2.13 10.08
C GLU A 145 5.78 0.79 9.98
N GLY A 146 7.08 0.82 9.66
CA GLY A 146 7.96 -0.35 9.75
C GLY A 146 8.25 -0.83 11.19
N ASN A 147 7.86 -0.05 12.21
CA ASN A 147 8.06 -0.37 13.64
C ASN A 147 6.77 -0.74 14.39
N HIS A 148 5.61 -0.80 13.71
CA HIS A 148 4.32 -1.06 14.35
C HIS A 148 3.81 -2.50 14.11
N ASP A 149 4.59 -3.50 14.52
CA ASP A 149 4.09 -4.86 14.78
C ASP A 149 3.40 -4.98 16.16
N ASN A 150 3.35 -3.92 16.98
CA ASN A 150 2.90 -3.99 18.39
C ASN A 150 1.70 -3.09 18.76
N PHE A 151 0.80 -2.73 17.84
CA PHE A 151 -0.37 -1.89 18.20
C PHE A 151 -1.75 -2.54 17.99
N TRP A 152 -1.79 -3.82 17.65
CA TRP A 152 -3.04 -4.62 17.60
C TRP A 152 -2.89 -5.97 18.31
N SER A 153 -2.30 -5.96 19.50
CA SER A 153 -2.48 -7.00 20.53
C SER A 153 -3.41 -6.48 21.62
#